data_AF-A0A315AYR3-F1
#
_entry.id   AF-A0A315AYR3-F1
#
_cell.length_a   1.000
_cell.length_b   1.000
_cell.length_c   1.000
_cell.angle_alpha   90.00
_cell.angle_beta   90.00
_cell.angle_gamma   90.00
#
_symmetry.space_group_name_H-M   'P 1'
#
loop_
_entity.id
_entity.type
_entity.pdbx_description
1 polymer ?
#
loop_
_entity_poly.entity_id
_entity_poly.type
_entity_poly.pdbx_seq_one_letter_code
_entity_poly.pdbx_strand_id
1 'polypeptide(L)'
;MQSITLEQLRAANDAGGVSGVTLKGQGGAFLVQIDTRSGSGALLSKARSTEPRRFGNPLAAFNVLREIGITVGQFDATDYDPADKEPTAGNRGRANAMRGAHEAAAYNQWLASEIQASLDDPRPSIAHDDVMADMAAELDALSQKIRA
;
A
#
# COMPACT_ATOMS: atom_id res chain seq x y z
N MET A 1 -28.36 16.63 0.43
CA MET A 1 -27.35 16.21 1.43
C MET A 1 -26.05 16.91 1.07
N GLN A 2 -25.46 17.67 1.98
CA GLN A 2 -24.24 18.45 1.70
C GLN A 2 -23.00 17.54 1.78
N SER A 3 -21.92 17.87 1.07
CA SER A 3 -20.62 17.21 1.27
C SER A 3 -19.77 18.02 2.23
N ILE A 4 -19.09 17.37 3.17
CA ILE A 4 -18.19 18.01 4.13
C ILE A 4 -16.82 17.33 4.09
N THR A 5 -15.74 18.11 4.07
CA THR A 5 -14.37 17.57 4.13
C THR A 5 -14.00 17.20 5.57
N LEU A 6 -12.88 16.48 5.76
CA LEU A 6 -12.38 16.17 7.11
C LEU A 6 -12.07 17.43 7.93
N GLU A 7 -11.47 18.44 7.31
CA GLU A 7 -11.11 19.69 7.99
C GLU A 7 -12.37 20.45 8.41
N GLN A 8 -13.37 20.50 7.54
CA GLN A 8 -14.66 21.11 7.86
C GLN A 8 -15.40 20.34 8.94
N LEU A 9 -15.36 19.00 8.92
CA LEU A 9 -15.94 18.16 9.97
C LEU A 9 -15.25 18.40 11.32
N ARG A 10 -13.92 18.53 11.33
CA ARG A 10 -13.17 18.87 12.54
C ARG A 10 -13.57 20.23 13.09
N ALA A 11 -13.57 21.26 12.24
CA ALA A 11 -14.01 22.60 12.64
C ALA A 11 -15.46 22.61 13.16
N ALA A 12 -16.36 21.86 12.53
CA ALA A 12 -17.74 21.73 12.96
C ALA A 12 -17.86 20.99 14.31
N ASN A 13 -17.06 19.94 14.54
CA ASN A 13 -17.03 19.22 15.81
C ASN A 13 -16.50 20.11 16.94
N ASP A 14 -15.40 20.83 16.71
CA ASP A 14 -14.77 21.73 17.68
C ASP A 14 -15.70 22.91 18.04
N ALA A 15 -16.47 23.40 17.07
CA ALA A 15 -17.50 24.41 17.29
C ALA A 15 -18.80 23.84 17.91
N GLY A 16 -18.86 22.53 18.17
CA GLY A 16 -20.03 21.85 18.70
C GLY A 16 -21.21 21.76 17.72
N GLY A 17 -21.01 22.00 16.43
CA GLY A 17 -22.05 21.97 15.39
C GLY A 17 -22.51 20.57 14.98
N VAL A 18 -21.77 19.53 15.33
CA VAL A 18 -22.14 18.12 15.08
C VAL A 18 -23.08 17.63 16.19
N SER A 19 -24.24 17.08 15.80
CA SER A 19 -25.22 16.46 16.71
C SER A 19 -25.18 14.95 16.70
N GLY A 20 -24.69 14.34 15.61
CA GLY A 20 -24.61 12.89 15.47
C GLY A 20 -23.77 12.48 14.28
N VAL A 21 -23.30 11.23 14.32
CA VAL A 21 -22.62 10.60 13.19
C VAL A 21 -23.15 9.18 13.03
N THR A 22 -23.43 8.81 11.79
CA THR A 22 -23.84 7.47 11.41
C THR A 22 -22.85 6.90 10.41
N LEU A 23 -22.24 5.77 10.77
CA LEU A 23 -21.46 4.96 9.84
C LEU A 23 -22.41 4.07 9.04
N LYS A 24 -22.73 4.47 7.81
CA LYS A 24 -23.65 3.75 6.94
C LYS A 24 -22.87 2.84 5.98
N GLY A 25 -23.16 1.55 6.01
CA GLY A 25 -22.73 0.59 5.01
C GLY A 25 -23.49 0.82 3.70
N GLN A 26 -22.77 0.74 2.57
CA GLN A 26 -23.35 0.85 1.24
C GLN A 26 -22.53 -0.03 0.28
N GLY A 27 -23.11 -1.15 -0.16
CA GLY A 27 -22.40 -2.20 -0.87
C GLY A 27 -21.23 -2.72 -0.03
N GLY A 28 -20.05 -2.86 -0.65
CA GLY A 28 -18.83 -3.32 0.03
C GLY A 28 -18.02 -2.28 0.82
N ALA A 29 -18.57 -1.10 1.06
CA ALA A 29 -17.89 0.00 1.73
C ALA A 29 -18.76 0.70 2.78
N PHE A 30 -18.11 1.54 3.59
CA PHE A 30 -18.76 2.37 4.61
C PHE A 30 -18.60 3.84 4.26
N LEU A 31 -19.64 4.61 4.55
CA LEU A 31 -19.70 6.06 4.42
C LEU A 31 -20.02 6.67 5.79
N VAL A 32 -19.56 7.89 6.00
CA VAL A 32 -19.83 8.64 7.24
C VAL A 32 -20.86 9.71 6.93
N GLN A 33 -22.06 9.56 7.50
CA GLN A 33 -23.11 10.57 7.53
C GLN A 33 -23.01 11.37 8.82
N ILE A 34 -23.23 12.68 8.73
CA ILE A 34 -23.10 13.63 9.81
C ILE A 34 -24.41 14.39 9.95
N ASP A 35 -25.00 14.30 11.14
CA ASP A 35 -26.11 15.14 11.52
C ASP A 35 -25.54 16.42 12.14
N THR A 36 -25.96 17.56 11.61
CA THR A 36 -25.57 18.87 12.13
C THR A 36 -26.72 19.51 12.90
N ARG A 37 -26.40 20.33 13.90
CA ARG A 37 -27.41 21.05 14.70
C ARG A 37 -28.22 22.07 13.90
N SER A 38 -27.74 22.48 12.73
CA SER A 38 -28.51 23.32 11.80
C SER A 38 -29.62 22.56 11.07
N GLY A 39 -29.75 21.25 11.30
CA GLY A 39 -30.73 20.38 10.64
C GLY A 39 -30.32 19.93 9.24
N SER A 40 -29.11 20.29 8.78
CA SER A 40 -28.59 19.87 7.48
C SER A 40 -27.75 18.60 7.61
N GLY A 41 -28.21 17.49 7.00
CA GLY A 41 -27.40 16.28 6.90
C GLY A 41 -26.22 16.46 5.93
N ALA A 42 -25.04 16.02 6.35
CA ALA A 42 -23.81 16.06 5.55
C ALA A 42 -23.20 14.67 5.37
N LEU A 43 -22.44 14.49 4.29
CA LEU A 43 -21.72 13.27 3.97
C LEU A 43 -20.23 13.58 3.88
N LEU A 44 -19.41 12.78 4.56
CA LEU A 44 -17.96 12.97 4.52
C LEU A 44 -17.45 12.73 3.10
N SER A 45 -16.69 13.68 2.56
CA SER A 45 -16.12 13.63 1.22
C SER A 45 -14.58 13.60 1.24
N LYS A 46 -14.00 13.36 0.07
CA LYS A 46 -12.54 13.50 -0.13
C LYS A 46 -12.14 14.98 -0.05
N ALA A 47 -10.91 15.26 0.37
CA ALA A 47 -10.45 16.64 0.64
C ALA A 47 -10.56 17.61 -0.55
N ARG A 48 -10.51 17.10 -1.79
CA ARG A 48 -10.53 17.90 -3.04
C ARG A 48 -11.67 17.50 -3.97
N SER A 49 -12.72 16.86 -3.45
CA SER A 49 -13.86 16.42 -4.26
C SER A 49 -15.14 16.35 -3.43
N THR A 50 -16.28 16.48 -4.09
CA THR A 50 -17.61 16.20 -3.53
C THR A 50 -17.88 14.70 -3.45
N GLU A 51 -17.01 13.86 -4.01
CA GLU A 51 -17.10 12.41 -3.91
C GLU A 51 -17.11 11.93 -2.46
N PRO A 52 -18.08 11.07 -2.08
CA PRO A 52 -18.13 10.48 -0.76
C PRO A 52 -16.85 9.73 -0.42
N ARG A 53 -16.35 9.93 0.79
CA ARG A 53 -15.19 9.19 1.29
C ARG A 53 -15.63 7.78 1.68
N ARG A 54 -15.33 6.83 0.80
CA ARG A 54 -15.56 5.40 1.02
C ARG A 54 -14.46 4.78 1.86
N PHE A 55 -14.86 4.01 2.87
CA PHE A 55 -13.98 3.20 3.70
C PHE A 55 -14.25 1.72 3.43
N GLY A 56 -13.25 0.97 2.96
CA GLY A 56 -13.38 -0.48 2.77
C GLY A 56 -13.29 -1.30 4.07
N ASN A 57 -12.99 -0.65 5.20
CA ASN A 57 -12.91 -1.23 6.53
C ASN A 57 -13.54 -0.24 7.53
N PRO A 58 -14.54 -0.65 8.33
CA PRO A 58 -15.20 0.24 9.30
C PRO A 58 -14.23 0.74 10.38
N LEU A 59 -13.20 -0.03 10.74
CA LEU A 59 -12.19 0.39 11.71
C LEU A 59 -11.39 1.61 11.23
N ALA A 60 -11.16 1.73 9.92
CA ALA A 60 -10.51 2.91 9.36
C ALA A 60 -11.37 4.17 9.51
N ALA A 61 -12.70 4.05 9.38
CA ALA A 61 -13.62 5.16 9.64
C ALA A 61 -13.62 5.53 11.13
N PHE A 62 -13.62 4.54 12.03
CA PHE A 62 -13.55 4.79 13.48
C PHE A 62 -12.28 5.52 13.90
N ASN A 63 -11.12 5.15 13.37
CA ASN A 63 -9.87 5.85 13.69
C ASN A 63 -9.93 7.33 13.27
N VAL A 64 -10.47 7.61 12.09
CA VAL A 64 -10.65 8.99 11.60
C VAL A 64 -11.62 9.78 12.50
N LEU A 65 -12.76 9.18 12.87
CA LEU A 65 -13.73 9.84 13.77
C LEU A 65 -13.12 10.11 15.15
N ARG A 66 -12.37 9.14 15.70
CA ARG A 66 -11.66 9.30 16.98
C ARG A 66 -10.63 10.42 16.93
N GLU A 67 -9.85 10.53 15.85
CA GLU A 67 -8.89 11.63 15.65
C GLU A 67 -9.55 13.00 15.56
N ILE A 68 -10.81 13.07 15.12
CA ILE A 68 -11.61 14.30 15.11
C ILE A 68 -12.18 14.61 16.51
N GLY A 69 -12.24 13.63 17.41
CA GLY A 69 -12.87 13.75 18.72
C GLY A 69 -14.31 13.23 18.78
N ILE A 70 -14.79 12.61 17.69
CA ILE A 70 -16.11 11.98 17.64
C ILE A 70 -15.96 10.54 18.13
N THR A 71 -16.39 10.31 19.37
CA THR A 71 -16.22 9.03 20.08
C THR A 71 -17.51 8.22 20.21
N VAL A 72 -18.65 8.84 19.92
CA VAL A 72 -19.98 8.22 19.98
C VAL A 72 -20.69 8.45 18.64
N GLY A 73 -21.35 7.42 18.15
CA GLY A 73 -22.12 7.46 16.91
C GLY A 73 -22.98 6.21 16.74
N GLN A 74 -23.70 6.16 15.64
CA GLN A 74 -24.54 5.04 15.22
C GLN A 74 -23.89 4.30 14.06
N PHE A 75 -24.34 3.08 13.82
CA PHE A 75 -24.01 2.34 12.60
C PHE A 75 -25.32 1.88 11.95
N ASP A 76 -25.34 1.94 10.62
CA ASP A 76 -26.41 1.40 9.79
C ASP A 76 -25.77 0.42 8.81
N ALA A 77 -26.00 -0.88 9.01
CA ALA A 77 -25.46 -1.93 8.16
C ALA A 77 -26.52 -2.50 7.20
N THR A 78 -27.68 -1.86 7.08
CA THR A 78 -28.81 -2.38 6.29
C THR A 78 -28.42 -2.63 4.83
N ASP A 79 -27.62 -1.73 4.24
CA ASP A 79 -27.20 -1.78 2.84
C ASP A 79 -25.75 -2.28 2.68
N TYR A 80 -25.17 -2.94 3.69
CA TYR A 80 -23.81 -3.48 3.62
C TYR A 80 -23.81 -4.91 3.08
N ASP A 81 -23.04 -5.15 2.01
CA ASP A 81 -22.77 -6.48 1.49
C ASP A 81 -21.24 -6.70 1.36
N PRO A 82 -20.65 -7.64 2.12
CA PRO A 82 -19.22 -7.95 1.99
C PRO A 82 -18.83 -8.54 0.63
N ALA A 83 -19.76 -9.14 -0.13
CA ALA A 83 -19.52 -9.67 -1.47
C ALA A 83 -19.27 -8.56 -2.51
N ASP A 84 -19.87 -7.38 -2.30
CA ASP A 84 -19.70 -6.19 -3.15
C ASP A 84 -18.38 -5.44 -2.90
N LYS A 85 -17.51 -5.99 -2.04
CA LYS A 85 -16.23 -5.36 -1.72
C LYS A 85 -15.30 -5.39 -2.93
N GLU A 86 -15.12 -4.23 -3.55
CA GLU A 86 -14.09 -4.05 -4.57
C GLU A 86 -12.72 -4.48 -4.01
N PRO A 87 -11.94 -5.28 -4.77
CA PRO A 87 -10.59 -5.65 -4.40
C PRO A 87 -9.74 -4.39 -4.25
N THR A 88 -9.51 -3.95 -3.01
CA THR A 88 -8.66 -2.80 -2.75
C THR A 88 -7.23 -3.13 -3.17
N ALA A 89 -6.75 -2.52 -4.25
CA ALA A 89 -5.36 -2.65 -4.72
C ALA A 89 -4.32 -2.15 -3.69
N GLY A 90 -4.77 -1.44 -2.65
CA GLY A 90 -3.96 -0.50 -1.86
C GLY A 90 -2.87 -1.06 -0.95
N ASN A 91 -2.73 -2.37 -0.74
CA ASN A 91 -1.70 -2.87 0.19
C ASN A 91 -0.76 -3.96 -0.39
N ARG A 92 -1.25 -4.82 -1.29
CA ARG A 92 -0.38 -5.85 -1.90
C ARG A 92 0.53 -5.28 -3.00
N GLY A 93 0.04 -4.32 -3.79
CA GLY A 93 0.84 -3.71 -4.86
C GLY A 93 2.02 -2.91 -4.33
N ARG A 94 1.82 -2.14 -3.25
CA ARG A 94 2.88 -1.30 -2.65
C ARG A 94 3.93 -2.13 -1.92
N ALA A 95 3.53 -3.15 -1.15
CA ALA A 95 4.48 -4.03 -0.47
C ALA A 95 5.35 -4.81 -1.47
N ASN A 96 4.76 -5.33 -2.55
CA ASN A 96 5.51 -6.00 -3.62
C ASN A 96 6.44 -5.03 -4.37
N ALA A 97 5.99 -3.81 -4.66
CA ALA A 97 6.83 -2.79 -5.28
C ALA A 97 8.00 -2.37 -4.38
N MET A 98 7.79 -2.23 -3.06
CA MET A 98 8.86 -1.94 -2.11
C MET A 98 9.85 -3.09 -1.99
N ARG A 99 9.37 -4.34 -1.94
CA ARG A 99 10.24 -5.52 -1.94
C ARG A 99 11.10 -5.59 -3.20
N GLY A 100 10.50 -5.40 -4.37
CA GLY A 100 11.23 -5.38 -5.64
C GLY A 100 12.26 -4.24 -5.70
N ALA A 101 11.95 -3.06 -5.18
CA ALA A 101 12.90 -1.95 -5.10
C ALA A 101 14.09 -2.27 -4.17
N HIS A 102 13.85 -2.93 -3.03
CA HIS A 102 14.91 -3.37 -2.11
C HIS A 102 15.79 -4.47 -2.71
N GLU A 103 15.19 -5.47 -3.37
CA GLU A 103 15.93 -6.54 -4.06
C GLU A 103 16.81 -5.96 -5.18
N ALA A 104 16.27 -5.05 -6.00
CA ALA A 104 17.04 -4.39 -7.05
C ALA A 104 18.19 -3.54 -6.48
N ALA A 105 17.96 -2.80 -5.38
CA ALA A 105 19.01 -2.01 -4.74
C ALA A 105 20.13 -2.89 -4.18
N ALA A 106 19.79 -4.01 -3.53
CA ALA A 106 20.77 -4.96 -3.01
C ALA A 106 21.57 -5.61 -4.14
N TYR A 107 20.90 -6.03 -5.23
CA TYR A 107 21.55 -6.60 -6.40
C TYR A 107 22.50 -5.59 -7.05
N ASN A 108 22.08 -4.34 -7.22
CA ASN A 108 22.93 -3.30 -7.81
C ASN A 108 24.16 -2.99 -6.96
N GLN A 109 24.03 -2.98 -5.62
CA GLN A 109 25.18 -2.80 -4.73
C GLN A 109 26.17 -3.96 -4.83
N TRP A 110 25.68 -5.20 -4.84
CA TRP A 110 26.52 -6.38 -5.04
C TRP A 110 27.21 -6.34 -6.41
N LEU A 111 26.46 -6.11 -7.49
CA LEU A 111 26.99 -6.06 -8.85
C LEU A 111 28.05 -4.96 -9.02
N ALA A 112 27.78 -3.76 -8.48
CA ALA A 112 28.76 -2.67 -8.52
C ALA A 112 30.06 -3.04 -7.77
N SER A 113 29.93 -3.76 -6.65
CA SER A 113 31.09 -4.22 -5.87
C SER A 113 31.89 -5.29 -6.62
N GLU A 114 31.23 -6.26 -7.26
CA GLU A 114 31.88 -7.30 -8.09
C GLU A 114 32.59 -6.70 -9.30
N ILE A 115 31.95 -5.74 -9.98
CA ILE A 115 32.55 -5.02 -11.11
C ILE A 115 33.80 -4.28 -10.64
N GLN A 116 33.73 -3.56 -9.51
CA GLN A 116 34.88 -2.83 -8.99
C GLN A 116 36.01 -3.78 -8.60
N ALA A 117 35.70 -4.89 -7.92
CA ALA A 117 36.71 -5.90 -7.58
C ALA A 117 37.38 -6.51 -8.83
N SER A 118 36.62 -6.72 -9.91
CA SER A 118 37.16 -7.21 -11.19
C SER A 118 38.04 -6.17 -11.89
N LEU A 119 37.71 -4.88 -11.77
CA LEU A 119 38.52 -3.79 -12.33
C LEU A 119 39.81 -3.55 -11.53
N ASP A 120 39.76 -3.77 -10.22
CA ASP A 120 40.90 -3.60 -9.31
C ASP A 120 41.86 -4.81 -9.33
N ASP A 121 41.51 -5.90 -10.02
CA ASP A 121 42.36 -7.09 -10.16
C ASP A 121 43.61 -6.77 -11.00
N PRO A 122 44.82 -6.87 -10.45
CA PRO A 122 46.05 -6.54 -11.18
C PRO A 122 46.46 -7.63 -12.19
N ARG A 123 45.79 -8.78 -12.21
CA ARG A 123 46.12 -9.88 -13.14
C ARG A 123 45.76 -9.50 -14.58
N PRO A 124 46.58 -9.90 -15.57
CA PRO A 124 46.25 -9.67 -16.97
C PRO A 124 45.01 -10.49 -17.37
N SER A 125 44.26 -9.97 -18.35
CA SER A 125 43.18 -10.72 -18.98
C SER A 125 43.71 -12.00 -19.62
N ILE A 126 42.95 -13.09 -19.48
CA ILE A 126 43.25 -14.38 -20.10
C ILE A 126 42.65 -14.38 -21.51
N ALA A 127 43.34 -15.00 -22.48
CA ALA A 127 42.83 -15.16 -23.83
C ALA A 127 41.60 -16.07 -23.83
N HIS A 128 40.65 -15.80 -24.73
CA HIS A 128 39.39 -16.54 -24.80
C HIS A 128 39.60 -18.05 -25.00
N ASP A 129 40.53 -18.44 -25.90
CA ASP A 129 40.80 -19.84 -26.21
C ASP A 129 41.34 -20.62 -25.00
N ASP A 130 42.19 -19.99 -24.19
CA ASP A 130 42.73 -20.59 -22.97
C ASP A 130 41.63 -20.81 -21.93
N VAL A 131 40.74 -19.82 -21.72
CA VAL A 131 39.58 -19.96 -20.81
C VAL A 131 38.66 -21.09 -21.25
N MET A 132 38.41 -21.21 -22.56
CA MET A 132 37.54 -22.28 -23.09
C MET A 132 38.18 -23.66 -22.93
N ALA A 133 39.49 -23.78 -23.08
CA ALA A 133 40.22 -25.02 -22.86
C ALA A 133 40.17 -25.46 -21.38
N ASP A 134 40.40 -24.52 -20.45
CA ASP A 134 40.32 -24.76 -19.01
C ASP A 134 38.90 -25.19 -18.59
N MET A 135 37.87 -24.49 -19.07
CA MET A 135 36.48 -24.84 -18.78
C MET A 135 36.09 -26.23 -19.32
N ALA A 136 36.57 -26.61 -20.51
CA ALA A 136 36.33 -27.94 -21.08
C ALA A 136 36.95 -29.04 -20.20
N ALA A 137 38.18 -28.83 -19.72
CA ALA A 137 38.85 -29.75 -18.82
C ALA A 137 38.12 -29.90 -17.47
N GLU A 138 37.60 -28.80 -16.90
CA GLU A 138 36.81 -28.84 -15.67
C GLU A 138 35.49 -29.62 -15.83
N LEU A 139 34.78 -29.39 -16.95
CA LEU A 139 33.54 -30.10 -17.26
C LEU A 139 33.77 -31.60 -17.45
N ASP A 140 34.84 -31.99 -18.13
CA ASP A 140 35.21 -33.40 -18.31
C ASP A 140 35.52 -34.05 -16.97
N ALA A 141 36.29 -33.39 -16.11
CA ALA A 141 36.60 -33.87 -14.76
C ALA A 141 35.34 -34.00 -13.89
N LEU A 142 34.40 -33.06 -13.98
CA LEU A 142 33.12 -33.14 -13.27
C LEU A 142 32.27 -34.31 -13.79
N SER A 143 32.23 -34.52 -15.10
CA SER A 143 31.48 -35.61 -15.72
C SER A 143 32.00 -36.99 -15.32
N GLN A 144 33.32 -37.15 -15.19
CA GLN A 144 33.95 -38.38 -14.74
C GLN A 144 33.65 -38.67 -13.26
N LYS A 145 33.61 -37.62 -12.41
CA LYS A 145 33.21 -37.75 -11.00
C LYS A 145 31.76 -38.15 -10.81
N ILE A 146 30.85 -37.68 -11.67
CA ILE A 146 29.42 -38.03 -11.61
C ILE A 146 29.18 -39.47 -12.10
N ARG A 147 30.04 -39.97 -13.00
CA ARG A 147 29.95 -41.32 -13.57
C ARG A 147 30.62 -42.42 -12.73
N ALA A 148 31.47 -42.04 -11.77
CA ALA A 148 32.12 -42.94 -10.82
C ALA A 148 31.22 -43.18 -9.60
#